data_AF-A0A356F3Y9-F1
#
_entry.id   AF-A0A356F3Y9-F1
#
_cell.length_a   1.000
_cell.length_b   1.000
_cell.length_c   1.000
_cell.angle_alpha   90.00
_cell.angle_beta   90.00
_cell.angle_gamma   90.00
#
_symmetry.space_group_name_H-M   'P 1'
#
loop_
_entity.id
_entity.type
_entity.pdbx_description
1 polymer ?
#
loop_
_entity_poly.entity_id
_entity_poly.type
_entity_poly.pdbx_seq_one_letter_code
_entity_poly.pdbx_strand_id
1 'polypeptide(L)' 'YFGDKVYQTVIPRSVRIAEAPSHGKPILIYDFKSAGAQAYIQLAKEVLKREKEL' A
#
# COMPACT_ATOMS: atom_id res chain seq x y z
N TYR A 1 -21.71 9.15 -3.31
CA TYR A 1 -20.37 9.41 -3.85
C TYR A 1 -19.38 9.32 -2.69
N PHE A 2 -18.21 8.69 -2.85
CA PHE A 2 -17.31 8.37 -1.74
C PHE A 2 -16.25 9.44 -1.43
N GLY A 3 -16.06 10.46 -2.29
CA GLY A 3 -15.31 11.69 -1.99
C GLY A 3 -14.07 11.51 -1.11
N ASP A 4 -14.03 12.24 -0.01
CA ASP A 4 -12.91 12.27 0.93
C ASP A 4 -12.72 10.97 1.73
N LYS A 5 -13.70 10.06 1.71
CA LYS A 5 -13.56 8.73 2.33
C LYS A 5 -12.62 7.82 1.53
N VAL A 6 -12.31 8.15 0.28
CA VAL A 6 -11.38 7.38 -0.56
C VAL A 6 -9.97 7.93 -0.41
N TYR A 7 -8.99 7.03 -0.29
CA TYR A 7 -7.57 7.38 -0.31
C TYR A 7 -7.12 7.79 -1.72
N GLN A 8 -6.19 8.74 -1.80
CA GLN A 8 -5.59 9.16 -3.07
C GLN A 8 -4.58 8.13 -3.58
N THR A 9 -3.93 7.41 -2.66
CA THR A 9 -2.97 6.37 -3.01
C THR A 9 -3.65 5.15 -3.61
N VAL A 10 -3.34 4.83 -4.86
CA VAL A 10 -3.84 3.65 -5.56
C VAL A 10 -2.85 2.49 -5.43
N ILE A 11 -3.32 1.32 -4.98
CA ILE A 11 -2.52 0.09 -4.97
C ILE A 11 -2.64 -0.59 -6.34
N PRO A 12 -1.57 -0.68 -7.15
CA PRO A 12 -1.64 -1.28 -8.48
C PRO A 12 -1.75 -2.80 -8.39
N ARG A 13 -2.39 -3.42 -9.38
CA ARG A 13 -2.37 -4.87 -9.53
C ARG A 13 -0.95 -5.34 -9.84
N SER A 14 -0.36 -6.14 -8.96
CA SER A 14 1.03 -6.60 -9.10
C SER A 14 1.14 -8.09 -8.80
N VAL A 15 1.87 -8.83 -9.64
CA VAL A 15 2.18 -10.25 -9.43
C VAL A 15 2.99 -10.43 -8.14
N ARG A 16 3.94 -9.53 -7.85
CA ARG A 16 4.76 -9.56 -6.64
C ARG A 16 3.92 -9.45 -5.36
N ILE A 17 2.86 -8.63 -5.37
CA ILE A 17 1.92 -8.54 -4.23
C ILE A 17 1.21 -9.88 -4.03
N ALA A 18 0.79 -10.54 -5.11
CA ALA A 18 0.09 -11.81 -5.05
C ALA A 18 1.01 -12.98 -4.63
N GLU A 19 2.29 -12.93 -4.99
CA GLU A 19 3.29 -13.94 -4.60
C GLU A 19 3.73 -13.83 -3.14
N ALA A 20 3.83 -12.61 -2.60
CA ALA A 20 4.34 -12.38 -1.25
C ALA A 20 3.66 -13.24 -0.15
N PRO A 21 2.32 -13.38 -0.11
CA PRO A 21 1.62 -14.30 0.79
C PRO A 21 2.05 -15.76 0.66
N SER A 22 2.26 -16.26 -0.57
CA SER A 22 2.71 -17.64 -0.82
C SER A 22 4.11 -17.90 -0.24
N HIS A 23 4.95 -16.87 -0.16
CA HIS A 23 6.27 -16.93 0.49
C HIS A 23 6.23 -16.66 2.00
N GLY A 24 5.05 -16.43 2.58
CA GLY A 24 4.90 -16.11 4.01
C GLY A 24 5.57 -14.80 4.41
N LYS A 25 5.84 -13.89 3.47
CA LYS A 25 6.53 -12.62 3.71
C LYS A 25 5.64 -11.45 3.32
N PRO A 26 5.59 -10.36 4.11
CA PRO A 26 4.97 -9.11 3.67
C PRO A 26 5.62 -8.60 2.38
N ILE A 27 4.86 -7.91 1.52
CA ILE A 27 5.38 -7.34 0.27
C ILE A 27 6.58 -6.39 0.49
N LEU A 28 6.61 -5.69 1.62
CA LEU A 28 7.71 -4.84 2.06
C LEU A 28 9.03 -5.60 2.23
N ILE A 29 8.96 -6.85 2.70
CA ILE A 29 10.13 -7.71 2.92
C ILE A 29 10.43 -8.55 1.68
N TYR A 30 9.39 -9.03 0.98
CA TYR A 30 9.52 -9.86 -0.21
C TYR A 30 10.17 -9.09 -1.37
N ASP A 31 9.67 -7.89 -1.66
CA ASP A 31 10.23 -7.03 -2.71
C ASP A 31 9.94 -5.56 -2.41
N PHE A 32 10.83 -4.95 -1.62
CA PHE A 32 10.75 -3.54 -1.23
C PHE A 32 10.77 -2.58 -2.42
N LYS A 33 11.44 -2.93 -3.53
CA LYS A 33 11.56 -2.07 -4.71
C LYS A 33 10.36 -2.18 -5.65
N SER A 34 9.48 -3.15 -5.44
CA SER A 34 8.27 -3.30 -6.24
C SER A 34 7.34 -2.08 -6.16
N ALA A 35 6.64 -1.80 -7.25
CA ALA A 35 5.61 -0.75 -7.29
C ALA A 35 4.53 -0.98 -6.21
N GLY A 36 4.23 -2.24 -5.90
CA GLY A 36 3.29 -2.61 -4.85
C GLY A 36 3.76 -2.22 -3.45
N ALA A 37 5.01 -2.55 -3.09
CA ALA A 37 5.59 -2.15 -1.82
C ALA A 37 5.62 -0.62 -1.68
N GLN A 38 6.04 0.08 -2.72
CA GLN A 38 6.08 1.55 -2.71
C GLN A 38 4.68 2.17 -2.57
N ALA A 39 3.65 1.59 -3.19
CA ALA A 39 2.27 2.05 -3.04
C ALA A 39 1.75 1.85 -1.60
N TYR A 40 2.08 0.73 -0.96
CA TYR A 40 1.72 0.51 0.45
C TYR A 40 2.43 1.49 1.40
N ILE A 41 3.68 1.86 1.13
CA ILE A 41 4.40 2.88 1.91
C ILE A 41 3.71 4.25 1.77
N GLN A 42 3.30 4.62 0.55
CA GLN A 42 2.57 5.86 0.31
C GLN A 42 1.21 5.86 1.00
N LEU A 43 0.49 4.75 0.95
CA LEU A 43 -0.80 4.60 1.61
C LEU A 43 -0.65 4.74 3.13
N ALA A 44 0.36 4.10 3.72
CA ALA A 44 0.64 4.23 5.15
C ALA A 44 0.93 5.69 5.55
N LYS A 45 1.70 6.42 4.73
CA LYS A 45 1.93 7.86 4.94
C LYS A 45 0.64 8.67 4.87
N GLU A 46 -0.23 8.37 3.90
CA GLU A 46 -1.53 9.04 3.76
C GLU A 46 -2.44 8.78 4.96
N VAL A 47 -2.52 7.53 5.43
CA VAL A 47 -3.28 7.15 6.63
C VAL A 47 -2.77 7.92 7.86
N LEU A 48 -1.45 7.92 8.10
CA LEU A 48 -0.86 8.64 9.22
C LEU A 48 -1.07 10.16 9.15
N LYS A 49 -1.10 10.72 7.93
CA LYS A 49 -1.40 12.13 7.74
C LYS A 49 -2.85 12.45 8.13
N ARG A 50 -3.81 11.65 7.65
CA ARG A 50 -5.24 11.83 7.98
C ARG A 50 -5.51 11.65 9.47
N GLU A 51 -4.88 10.66 10.12
CA GLU A 51 -5.00 10.44 11.57
C GLU A 51 -4.48 11.62 12.40
N LYS A 52 -3.49 12.38 11.91
CA LYS A 52 -2.98 13.58 12.59
C LYS A 52 -3.81 14.84 12.37
N GLU A 53 -4.62 14.84 11.31
CA GLU A 53 -5.50 15.95 10.95
C GLU A 53 -6.91 15.80 11.57
N LEU A 54 -7.19 14.63 12.18
CA LEU A 54 -8.36 14.32 13.01
C LEU A 54 -8.10 14.69 14.48
#